data_AF-A0A2E3IRQ0-F1
#
_entry.id   AF-A0A2E3IRQ0-F1
#
_cell.length_a   1.000
_cell.length_b   1.000
_cell.length_c   1.000
_cell.angle_alpha   90.00
_cell.angle_beta   90.00
_cell.angle_gamma   90.00
#
_symmetry.space_group_name_H-M   'P 1'
#
loop_
_entity.id
_entity.type
_entity.pdbx_description
1 polymer ?
#
loop_
_entity_poly.entity_id
_entity_poly.type
_entity_poly.pdbx_seq_one_letter_code
_entity_poly.pdbx_strand_id
1 'polypeptide(L)'
;MIRDDDNPWYSRPFDVHTWSDHPEVNALLDAVLNRLPHDFESKSNRKGTPTKRVLKVLLLDLFVAWKDDPKQWIGISLSHRAYRVSSRYNALNISKKTIPIVHALNDLGLLDWLNHSHSRTNPKGNRTTRIRASEQLQDMFAQAALEEDWISFNEQREVIVLRDKDDEDPGQDSFDKDGAKKRKTSKNIEYEDADLPAFLDGAREELRAYNDLLNQCHIDIASLDEPMFEQTDDQGRTKSVHLHQGRHLIRRIFSRGSFHCNGRFYGGWWQNCPKHYRKYIRINRQPTVEVDYSAMHPLILAAEKGLILEDDPYVLAQPISNEVSHQLQRKLVKAFVLTAINAAHPDQAYRAFRSKFSSEYDLSLTLNLFDKLHQGFVETHPALRDSLFSDQGIRLMSIDSQIASRIISYYVMCAKPILSVHDSFIVPVGDVENLEFAMEKASEGIISVPLKFKRDKLFTSLDQLPPQHLDRDAYHRAFEGFVDDFSYSPAYQQRWREWNYRQGVFSSIGHVQALQSMLKVSLV
;
A
#
# COMPACT_ATOMS: atom_id res chain seq x y z
N MET A 1 -0.97 -4.56 -34.81
CA MET A 1 -0.51 -3.36 -34.10
C MET A 1 -1.29 -3.31 -32.81
N ILE A 2 -0.62 -3.48 -31.68
CA ILE A 2 -1.17 -3.19 -30.36
C ILE A 2 -1.36 -1.68 -30.36
N ARG A 3 -2.59 -1.19 -30.22
CA ARG A 3 -2.79 0.26 -30.14
C ARG A 3 -2.16 0.74 -28.82
N ASP A 4 -1.66 1.97 -28.72
CA ASP A 4 -1.00 2.45 -27.50
C ASP A 4 -1.89 2.35 -26.24
N ASP A 5 -3.22 2.26 -26.40
CA ASP A 5 -4.24 2.04 -25.37
C ASP A 5 -4.40 0.57 -24.90
N ASP A 6 -3.72 -0.40 -25.51
CA ASP A 6 -3.77 -1.82 -25.15
C ASP A 6 -2.72 -2.24 -24.10
N ASN A 7 -1.97 -1.28 -23.54
CA ASN A 7 -0.91 -1.53 -22.57
C ASN A 7 -1.43 -2.39 -21.39
N PRO A 8 -1.00 -3.65 -21.25
CA PRO A 8 -1.52 -4.56 -20.23
C PRO A 8 -1.15 -4.16 -18.80
N TRP A 9 -0.20 -3.25 -18.65
CA TRP A 9 0.21 -2.68 -17.37
C TRP A 9 -0.69 -1.53 -16.93
N TYR A 10 -1.54 -1.05 -17.83
CA TYR A 10 -2.54 -0.03 -17.55
C TYR A 10 -3.88 -0.67 -17.17
N SER A 11 -3.82 -1.54 -16.17
CA SER A 11 -4.96 -2.28 -15.68
C SER A 11 -4.86 -2.62 -14.21
N ARG A 12 -6.00 -2.63 -13.52
CA ARG A 12 -6.13 -3.15 -12.14
C ARG A 12 -7.13 -4.31 -12.08
N PRO A 13 -7.05 -5.20 -11.07
CA PRO A 13 -8.08 -6.22 -10.85
C PRO A 13 -9.44 -5.60 -10.53
N PHE A 14 -10.51 -6.31 -10.90
CA PHE A 14 -11.89 -6.01 -10.47
C PHE A 14 -11.99 -6.00 -8.93
N ASP A 15 -12.46 -4.88 -8.36
CA ASP A 15 -12.69 -4.75 -6.92
C ASP A 15 -14.14 -5.14 -6.58
N VAL A 16 -14.28 -6.24 -5.85
CA VAL A 16 -15.59 -6.79 -5.46
C VAL A 16 -16.18 -6.09 -4.23
N HIS A 17 -15.56 -5.03 -3.73
CA HIS A 17 -15.95 -4.34 -2.49
C HIS A 17 -16.32 -2.86 -2.69
N THR A 18 -16.31 -2.34 -3.91
CA THR A 18 -16.78 -0.98 -4.20
C THR A 18 -18.28 -0.87 -3.97
N TRP A 19 -18.71 0.05 -3.10
CA TRP A 19 -20.11 0.14 -2.66
C TRP A 19 -20.58 1.59 -2.45
N SER A 20 -21.89 1.79 -2.57
CA SER A 20 -22.58 3.04 -2.25
C SER A 20 -24.06 2.76 -2.06
N ASP A 21 -24.68 3.45 -1.09
CA ASP A 21 -26.13 3.42 -0.87
C ASP A 21 -26.83 4.73 -1.31
N HIS A 22 -26.09 5.64 -1.95
CA HIS A 22 -26.63 6.92 -2.39
C HIS A 22 -27.80 6.74 -3.39
N PRO A 23 -28.91 7.48 -3.27
CA PRO A 23 -30.09 7.32 -4.14
C PRO A 23 -29.79 7.46 -5.64
N GLU A 24 -28.91 8.39 -6.00
CA GLU A 24 -28.49 8.69 -7.38
C GLU A 24 -27.71 7.53 -8.00
N VAL A 25 -26.86 6.86 -7.20
CA VAL A 25 -26.22 5.60 -7.60
C VAL A 25 -27.27 4.53 -7.87
N ASN A 26 -28.29 4.43 -7.01
CA ASN A 26 -29.37 3.45 -7.20
C ASN A 26 -30.20 3.76 -8.45
N ALA A 27 -30.42 5.04 -8.78
CA ALA A 27 -31.14 5.45 -9.99
C ALA A 27 -30.39 5.07 -11.27
N LEU A 28 -29.07 5.33 -11.33
CA LEU A 28 -28.22 4.88 -12.45
C LEU A 28 -28.25 3.34 -12.58
N LEU A 29 -28.14 2.65 -11.45
CA LEU A 29 -28.19 1.19 -11.40
C LEU A 29 -29.51 0.64 -11.95
N ASP A 30 -30.64 1.24 -11.56
CA ASP A 30 -31.96 0.83 -12.04
C ASP A 30 -32.14 1.12 -13.53
N ALA A 31 -31.60 2.24 -14.03
CA ALA A 31 -31.59 2.55 -15.46
C ALA A 31 -30.82 1.51 -16.29
N VAL A 32 -29.66 1.05 -15.82
CA VAL A 32 -28.90 -0.02 -16.50
C VAL A 32 -29.58 -1.37 -16.33
N LEU A 33 -30.10 -1.68 -15.14
CA LEU A 33 -30.79 -2.95 -14.84
C LEU A 33 -31.98 -3.17 -15.79
N ASN A 34 -32.76 -2.12 -16.05
CA ASN A 34 -33.91 -2.17 -16.96
C ASN A 34 -33.56 -2.41 -18.43
N ARG A 35 -32.28 -2.21 -18.83
CA ARG A 35 -31.80 -2.48 -20.18
C ARG A 35 -31.30 -3.92 -20.35
N LEU A 36 -31.11 -4.67 -19.27
CA LEU A 36 -30.61 -6.04 -19.37
C LEU A 36 -31.63 -6.95 -20.09
N PRO A 37 -31.20 -7.78 -21.05
CA PRO A 37 -32.10 -8.58 -21.88
C PRO A 37 -32.77 -9.73 -21.11
N HIS A 38 -32.26 -10.08 -19.92
CA HIS A 38 -32.68 -11.24 -19.16
C HIS A 38 -32.79 -10.93 -17.67
N ASP A 39 -33.79 -11.56 -17.03
CA ASP A 39 -33.80 -11.68 -15.58
C ASP A 39 -32.80 -12.76 -15.15
N PHE A 40 -31.70 -12.32 -14.52
CA PHE A 40 -30.66 -13.21 -14.00
C PHE A 40 -30.98 -13.76 -12.60
N GLU A 41 -32.20 -13.54 -12.09
CA GLU A 41 -32.60 -14.08 -10.80
C GLU A 41 -32.86 -15.59 -10.83
N SER A 42 -32.55 -16.23 -9.71
CA SER A 42 -32.80 -17.67 -9.56
C SER A 42 -34.29 -17.91 -9.32
N LYS A 43 -34.86 -18.84 -10.08
CA LYS A 43 -36.23 -19.35 -9.87
C LYS A 43 -36.33 -20.36 -8.71
N SER A 44 -35.22 -20.67 -8.04
CA SER A 44 -35.17 -21.58 -6.87
C SER A 44 -35.56 -20.86 -5.58
N ASN A 45 -36.10 -21.61 -4.61
CA ASN A 45 -36.37 -21.11 -3.26
C ASN A 45 -35.11 -20.61 -2.54
N ARG A 46 -33.93 -21.16 -2.86
CA ARG A 46 -32.64 -20.61 -2.40
C ARG A 46 -32.20 -19.53 -3.38
N LYS A 47 -32.69 -18.30 -3.17
CA LYS A 47 -32.25 -17.14 -3.95
C LYS A 47 -30.75 -16.94 -3.75
N GLY A 48 -29.97 -16.98 -4.83
CA GLY A 48 -28.54 -16.70 -4.82
C GLY A 48 -28.25 -15.21 -4.64
N THR A 49 -27.01 -14.77 -4.90
CA THR A 49 -26.65 -13.34 -4.87
C THR A 49 -27.56 -12.54 -5.81
N PRO A 50 -28.25 -11.49 -5.34
CA PRO A 50 -29.13 -10.67 -6.18
C PRO A 50 -28.38 -10.06 -7.36
N THR A 51 -29.01 -10.04 -8.52
CA THR A 51 -28.49 -9.44 -9.77
C THR A 51 -28.14 -7.98 -9.57
N LYS A 52 -29.05 -7.22 -8.92
CA LYS A 52 -28.84 -5.79 -8.59
C LYS A 52 -27.57 -5.56 -7.78
N ARG A 53 -27.20 -6.47 -6.86
CA ARG A 53 -25.97 -6.37 -6.06
C ARG A 53 -24.73 -6.54 -6.93
N VAL A 54 -24.71 -7.56 -7.79
CA VAL A 54 -23.57 -7.84 -8.68
C VAL A 54 -23.39 -6.69 -9.69
N LEU A 55 -24.50 -6.22 -10.28
CA LEU A 55 -24.48 -5.09 -11.20
C LEU A 55 -24.00 -3.81 -10.52
N LYS A 56 -24.44 -3.52 -9.28
CA LYS A 56 -23.98 -2.36 -8.51
C LYS A 56 -22.47 -2.34 -8.36
N VAL A 57 -21.88 -3.43 -7.87
CA VAL A 57 -20.42 -3.51 -7.66
C VAL A 57 -19.67 -3.35 -8.99
N LEU A 58 -20.16 -3.97 -10.06
CA LEU A 58 -19.55 -3.86 -11.39
C LEU A 58 -19.58 -2.42 -11.93
N LEU A 59 -20.74 -1.77 -11.88
CA LEU A 59 -20.90 -0.39 -12.38
C LEU A 59 -20.11 0.60 -11.54
N LEU A 60 -20.11 0.45 -10.21
CA LEU A 60 -19.34 1.33 -9.34
C LEU A 60 -17.83 1.16 -9.53
N ASP A 61 -17.35 -0.08 -9.71
CA ASP A 61 -15.92 -0.29 -9.97
C ASP A 61 -15.49 0.29 -11.33
N LEU A 62 -16.35 0.16 -12.36
CA LEU A 62 -16.14 0.80 -13.67
C LEU A 62 -16.18 2.33 -13.59
N PHE A 63 -17.11 2.90 -12.82
CA PHE A 63 -17.20 4.34 -12.59
C PHE A 63 -15.93 4.86 -11.92
N VAL A 64 -15.49 4.19 -10.85
CA VAL A 64 -14.25 4.54 -10.14
C VAL A 64 -13.06 4.49 -11.08
N ALA A 65 -12.89 3.40 -11.84
CA ALA A 65 -11.78 3.31 -12.80
C ALA A 65 -11.81 4.44 -13.82
N TRP A 66 -12.98 4.75 -14.39
CA TRP A 66 -13.14 5.85 -15.35
C TRP A 66 -12.86 7.22 -14.74
N LYS A 67 -13.31 7.46 -13.51
CA LYS A 67 -13.13 8.74 -12.82
C LYS A 67 -11.66 8.98 -12.48
N ASP A 68 -10.97 7.91 -12.08
CA ASP A 68 -9.54 7.94 -11.79
C ASP A 68 -8.75 8.16 -13.08
N ASP A 69 -9.00 7.33 -14.10
CA ASP A 69 -8.44 7.48 -15.44
C ASP A 69 -9.35 6.79 -16.49
N PRO A 70 -9.92 7.55 -17.45
CA PRO A 70 -10.81 7.01 -18.49
C PRO A 70 -10.19 5.92 -19.37
N LYS A 71 -8.86 5.81 -19.40
CA LYS A 71 -8.14 4.81 -20.21
C LYS A 71 -7.82 3.54 -19.43
N GLN A 72 -8.03 3.50 -18.12
CA GLN A 72 -7.69 2.36 -17.26
C GLN A 72 -8.59 1.15 -17.52
N TRP A 73 -7.96 -0.02 -17.66
CA TRP A 73 -8.68 -1.29 -17.81
C TRP A 73 -8.93 -1.99 -16.47
N ILE A 74 -10.07 -2.65 -16.32
CA ILE A 74 -10.36 -3.57 -15.22
C ILE A 74 -10.16 -5.02 -15.69
N GLY A 75 -9.20 -5.72 -15.09
CA GLY A 75 -9.00 -7.15 -15.29
C GLY A 75 -10.08 -7.97 -14.58
N ILE A 76 -10.90 -8.69 -15.34
CA ILE A 76 -12.04 -9.46 -14.82
C ILE A 76 -11.93 -10.95 -15.19
N SER A 77 -12.01 -11.82 -14.18
CA SER A 77 -11.96 -13.26 -14.42
C SER A 77 -13.30 -13.76 -14.97
N LEU A 78 -13.27 -14.50 -16.08
CA LEU A 78 -14.44 -15.21 -16.60
C LEU A 78 -14.51 -16.68 -16.12
N SER A 79 -13.77 -17.02 -15.07
CA SER A 79 -13.79 -18.34 -14.45
C SER A 79 -14.73 -18.37 -13.25
N HIS A 80 -15.58 -19.40 -13.18
CA HIS A 80 -16.45 -19.63 -12.02
C HIS A 80 -15.67 -19.72 -10.69
N ARG A 81 -14.42 -20.20 -10.74
CA ARG A 81 -13.57 -20.38 -9.55
C ARG A 81 -13.14 -19.07 -8.90
N ALA A 82 -13.14 -17.97 -9.66
CA ALA A 82 -12.77 -16.66 -9.14
C ALA A 82 -13.82 -16.06 -8.20
N TYR A 83 -15.07 -16.55 -8.24
CA TYR A 83 -16.20 -15.98 -7.51
C TYR A 83 -16.68 -16.93 -6.40
N ARG A 84 -15.80 -17.19 -5.43
CA ARG A 84 -16.14 -17.99 -4.25
C ARG A 84 -17.02 -17.17 -3.31
N VAL A 85 -18.31 -17.47 -3.29
CA VAL A 85 -19.26 -16.97 -2.28
C VAL A 85 -18.86 -17.51 -0.90
N SER A 86 -19.19 -16.78 0.17
CA SER A 86 -18.81 -17.07 1.56
C SER A 86 -17.31 -17.04 1.89
N SER A 87 -16.45 -16.58 0.97
CA SER A 87 -15.05 -16.29 1.30
C SER A 87 -14.97 -15.01 2.12
N ARG A 88 -14.09 -14.94 3.13
CA ARG A 88 -13.86 -13.68 3.88
C ARG A 88 -13.36 -12.56 2.95
N TYR A 89 -12.65 -12.92 1.88
CA TYR A 89 -12.17 -11.97 0.88
C TYR A 89 -13.22 -11.58 -0.16
N ASN A 90 -14.46 -12.03 0.00
CA ASN A 90 -15.61 -11.71 -0.85
C ASN A 90 -16.83 -11.34 0.03
N ALA A 91 -16.66 -10.36 0.90
CA ALA A 91 -17.68 -9.91 1.86
C ALA A 91 -19.06 -9.60 1.22
N LEU A 92 -19.09 -9.05 0.00
CA LEU A 92 -20.35 -8.78 -0.72
C LEU A 92 -20.98 -10.02 -1.38
N ASN A 93 -20.35 -11.19 -1.24
CA ASN A 93 -20.78 -12.45 -1.81
C ASN A 93 -21.02 -12.36 -3.33
N ILE A 94 -20.11 -11.69 -4.04
CA ILE A 94 -20.14 -11.58 -5.49
C ILE A 94 -19.93 -12.97 -6.08
N SER A 95 -20.91 -13.43 -6.84
CA SER A 95 -20.97 -14.80 -7.35
C SER A 95 -20.60 -14.88 -8.81
N LYS A 96 -20.47 -16.10 -9.34
CA LYS A 96 -20.26 -16.36 -10.77
C LYS A 96 -21.32 -15.73 -11.70
N LYS A 97 -22.44 -15.23 -11.16
CA LYS A 97 -23.43 -14.41 -11.87
C LYS A 97 -22.80 -13.17 -12.52
N THR A 98 -21.64 -12.70 -12.03
CA THR A 98 -20.86 -11.63 -12.68
C THR A 98 -20.59 -11.90 -14.15
N ILE A 99 -20.29 -13.15 -14.52
CA ILE A 99 -19.91 -13.52 -15.90
C ILE A 99 -21.01 -13.23 -16.92
N PRO A 100 -22.23 -13.79 -16.78
CA PRO A 100 -23.31 -13.49 -17.72
C PRO A 100 -23.73 -12.01 -17.71
N ILE A 101 -23.65 -11.31 -16.56
CA ILE A 101 -23.96 -9.88 -16.50
C ILE A 101 -22.93 -9.06 -17.29
N VAL A 102 -21.64 -9.36 -17.15
CA VAL A 102 -20.55 -8.70 -17.88
C VAL A 102 -20.71 -8.90 -19.39
N HIS A 103 -21.07 -10.10 -19.85
CA HIS A 103 -21.38 -10.35 -21.26
C HIS A 103 -22.60 -9.54 -21.73
N ALA A 104 -23.69 -9.52 -20.95
CA ALA A 104 -24.87 -8.75 -21.31
C ALA A 104 -24.60 -7.24 -21.43
N LEU A 105 -23.75 -6.67 -20.55
CA LEU A 105 -23.34 -5.26 -20.67
C LEU A 105 -22.50 -5.00 -21.93
N ASN A 106 -21.61 -5.92 -22.29
CA ASN A 106 -20.85 -5.85 -23.53
C ASN A 106 -21.76 -5.91 -24.76
N ASP A 107 -22.73 -6.82 -24.77
CA ASP A 107 -23.69 -6.97 -25.88
C ASP A 107 -24.59 -5.74 -26.05
N LEU A 108 -24.84 -5.00 -24.95
CA LEU A 108 -25.54 -3.71 -24.96
C LEU A 108 -24.66 -2.54 -25.42
N GLY A 109 -23.37 -2.75 -25.69
CA GLY A 109 -22.42 -1.71 -26.08
C GLY A 109 -21.95 -0.83 -24.91
N LEU A 110 -22.17 -1.25 -23.67
CA LEU A 110 -21.80 -0.46 -22.47
C LEU A 110 -20.36 -0.69 -22.00
N LEU A 111 -19.65 -1.65 -22.60
CA LEU A 111 -18.26 -1.97 -22.25
C LEU A 111 -17.38 -1.98 -23.50
N ASP A 112 -16.16 -1.48 -23.35
CA ASP A 112 -15.05 -1.85 -24.21
C ASP A 112 -14.43 -3.16 -23.70
N TRP A 113 -13.92 -4.00 -24.61
CA TRP A 113 -13.52 -5.37 -24.29
C TRP A 113 -12.19 -5.77 -24.93
N LEU A 114 -11.26 -6.27 -24.09
CA LEU A 114 -10.05 -6.94 -24.53
C LEU A 114 -10.04 -8.40 -24.06
N ASN A 115 -9.87 -9.30 -25.03
CA ASN A 115 -9.85 -10.73 -24.77
C ASN A 115 -8.67 -11.15 -23.89
N HIS A 116 -8.91 -12.20 -23.10
CA HIS A 116 -7.84 -12.91 -22.39
C HIS A 116 -6.88 -13.57 -23.40
N SER A 117 -5.65 -13.82 -22.96
CA SER A 117 -4.66 -14.58 -23.72
C SER A 117 -4.06 -15.66 -22.83
N HIS A 118 -3.86 -16.85 -23.40
CA HIS A 118 -3.21 -17.95 -22.70
C HIS A 118 -2.21 -18.63 -23.64
N SER A 119 -0.93 -18.53 -23.30
CA SER A 119 0.18 -19.19 -23.94
C SER A 119 0.89 -20.11 -22.94
N ARG A 120 1.13 -21.35 -23.36
CA ARG A 120 1.93 -22.32 -22.60
C ARG A 120 3.43 -22.05 -22.76
N THR A 121 3.85 -21.58 -23.93
CA THR A 121 5.27 -21.31 -24.26
C THR A 121 5.73 -19.94 -23.76
N ASN A 122 4.82 -19.00 -23.59
CA ASN A 122 5.07 -17.72 -22.94
C ASN A 122 4.03 -17.40 -21.87
N PRO A 123 4.05 -18.10 -20.71
CA PRO A 123 3.11 -17.84 -19.62
C PRO A 123 3.18 -16.40 -19.08
N LYS A 124 4.33 -15.71 -19.24
CA LYS A 124 4.50 -14.30 -18.88
C LYS A 124 3.63 -13.36 -19.73
N GLY A 125 3.22 -13.81 -20.92
CA GLY A 125 2.30 -13.10 -21.82
C GLY A 125 0.82 -13.34 -21.53
N ASN A 126 0.47 -14.23 -20.59
CA ASN A 126 -0.93 -14.55 -20.30
C ASN A 126 -1.64 -13.35 -19.67
N ARG A 127 -2.85 -13.06 -20.17
CA ARG A 127 -3.67 -11.94 -19.70
C ARG A 127 -5.06 -12.44 -19.38
N THR A 128 -5.63 -11.89 -18.32
CA THR A 128 -7.05 -11.99 -18.02
C THR A 128 -7.84 -11.07 -18.96
N THR A 129 -9.13 -11.36 -19.16
CA THR A 129 -10.04 -10.44 -19.86
C THR A 129 -9.99 -9.06 -19.20
N ARG A 130 -10.01 -8.01 -20.01
CA ARG A 130 -10.01 -6.62 -19.54
C ARG A 130 -11.22 -5.90 -20.10
N ILE A 131 -11.90 -5.15 -19.25
CA ILE A 131 -13.06 -4.35 -19.61
C ILE A 131 -12.88 -2.91 -19.12
N ARG A 132 -13.51 -1.95 -19.77
CA ARG A 132 -13.69 -0.58 -19.25
C ARG A 132 -15.03 -0.03 -19.72
N ALA A 133 -15.46 1.10 -19.16
CA ALA A 133 -16.69 1.75 -19.58
C ALA A 133 -16.56 2.24 -21.04
N SER A 134 -17.50 1.89 -21.90
CA SER A 134 -17.58 2.47 -23.24
C SER A 134 -17.99 3.95 -23.17
N GLU A 135 -17.81 4.70 -24.25
CA GLU A 135 -18.27 6.10 -24.34
C GLU A 135 -19.73 6.27 -23.89
N GLN A 136 -20.61 5.34 -24.30
CA GLN A 136 -22.01 5.35 -23.89
C GLN A 136 -22.19 5.23 -22.37
N LEU A 137 -21.42 4.36 -21.70
CA LEU A 137 -21.51 4.22 -20.25
C LEU A 137 -20.86 5.41 -19.53
N GLN A 138 -19.80 5.98 -20.09
CA GLN A 138 -19.17 7.20 -19.57
C GLN A 138 -20.14 8.39 -19.61
N ASP A 139 -20.92 8.54 -20.69
CA ASP A 139 -21.96 9.56 -20.77
C ASP A 139 -23.04 9.37 -19.69
N MET A 140 -23.43 8.12 -19.43
CA MET A 140 -24.36 7.81 -18.33
C MET A 140 -23.78 8.19 -16.97
N PHE A 141 -22.48 7.94 -16.75
CA PHE A 141 -21.79 8.36 -15.53
C PHE A 141 -21.72 9.88 -15.38
N ALA A 142 -21.40 10.60 -16.47
CA ALA A 142 -21.35 12.06 -16.47
C ALA A 142 -22.72 12.68 -16.19
N GLN A 143 -23.80 12.13 -16.76
CA GLN A 143 -25.17 12.58 -16.55
C GLN A 143 -25.69 12.30 -15.14
N ALA A 144 -25.27 11.19 -14.54
CA ALA A 144 -25.65 10.84 -13.17
C ALA A 144 -25.02 11.77 -12.11
N ALA A 145 -24.03 12.59 -12.49
CA ALA A 145 -23.33 13.53 -11.61
C ALA A 145 -22.91 12.90 -10.28
N LEU A 146 -22.41 11.65 -10.34
CA LEU A 146 -21.97 10.93 -9.15
C LEU A 146 -20.69 11.55 -8.60
N GLU A 147 -20.67 11.79 -7.30
CA GLU A 147 -19.47 12.24 -6.59
C GLU A 147 -18.65 11.05 -6.08
N GLU A 148 -17.33 11.19 -6.11
CA GLU A 148 -16.40 10.14 -5.68
C GLU A 148 -16.59 9.77 -4.20
N ASP A 149 -16.87 10.76 -3.36
CA ASP A 149 -17.06 10.59 -1.92
C ASP A 149 -18.35 9.83 -1.55
N TRP A 150 -19.25 9.61 -2.52
CA TRP A 150 -20.41 8.74 -2.33
C TRP A 150 -20.05 7.26 -2.44
N ILE A 151 -18.85 6.94 -2.93
CA ILE A 151 -18.39 5.59 -3.18
C ILE A 151 -17.30 5.26 -2.17
N SER A 152 -17.57 4.26 -1.35
CA SER A 152 -16.62 3.77 -0.34
C SER A 152 -16.27 2.31 -0.61
N PHE A 153 -15.24 1.83 0.10
CA PHE A 153 -15.10 0.40 0.27
C PHE A 153 -16.15 -0.09 1.27
N ASN A 154 -16.75 -1.24 0.97
CA ASN A 154 -17.67 -1.87 1.89
C ASN A 154 -16.99 -2.15 3.24
N GLU A 155 -17.62 -1.75 4.34
CA GLU A 155 -17.10 -1.87 5.71
C GLU A 155 -16.78 -3.32 6.15
N GLN A 156 -17.43 -4.30 5.50
CA GLN A 156 -17.22 -5.72 5.76
C GLN A 156 -16.00 -6.27 4.99
N ARG A 157 -15.33 -5.46 4.16
CA ARG A 157 -14.10 -5.87 3.46
C ARG A 157 -13.05 -6.29 4.48
N GLU A 158 -12.49 -7.47 4.29
CA GLU A 158 -11.45 -8.00 5.18
C GLU A 158 -10.19 -7.12 5.16
N VAL A 159 -9.77 -6.71 6.36
CA VAL A 159 -8.60 -5.84 6.56
C VAL A 159 -7.36 -6.59 7.05
N ILE A 160 -7.53 -7.83 7.53
CA ILE A 160 -6.45 -8.76 7.88
C ILE A 160 -6.37 -9.85 6.82
N VAL A 161 -5.33 -9.81 5.99
CA VAL A 161 -5.16 -10.71 4.86
C VAL A 161 -4.08 -11.73 5.16
N LEU A 162 -4.44 -13.01 5.17
CA LEU A 162 -3.49 -14.12 5.26
C LEU A 162 -3.19 -14.65 3.85
N ARG A 163 -1.93 -14.57 3.45
CA ARG A 163 -1.46 -15.15 2.18
C ARG A 163 -0.59 -16.35 2.42
N ASP A 164 -0.78 -17.35 1.59
CA ASP A 164 0.17 -18.44 1.46
C ASP A 164 0.87 -18.39 0.10
N LYS A 165 2.03 -19.03 0.00
CA LYS A 165 2.61 -19.37 -1.30
C LYS A 165 1.71 -20.46 -1.89
N ASP A 166 1.37 -20.38 -3.17
CA ASP A 166 0.81 -21.56 -3.84
C ASP A 166 1.79 -22.72 -3.63
N ASP A 167 1.24 -23.81 -3.09
CA ASP A 167 1.96 -24.99 -2.61
C ASP A 167 3.03 -25.45 -3.60
N GLU A 168 4.28 -25.36 -3.14
CA GLU A 168 5.39 -26.32 -3.33
C GLU A 168 6.65 -25.63 -2.75
N ASP A 169 6.88 -25.91 -1.46
CA ASP A 169 8.12 -25.81 -0.68
C ASP A 169 8.94 -24.49 -0.72
N PRO A 170 9.22 -23.83 0.43
CA PRO A 170 10.15 -22.70 0.51
C PRO A 170 11.61 -23.12 0.18
N GLY A 171 11.96 -23.19 -1.10
CA GLY A 171 13.34 -23.42 -1.54
C GLY A 171 13.48 -24.36 -2.73
N GLN A 172 12.45 -25.14 -3.05
CA GLN A 172 12.45 -25.96 -4.26
C GLN A 172 11.77 -25.26 -5.42
N ASP A 173 12.36 -25.44 -6.60
CA ASP A 173 11.68 -25.12 -7.84
C ASP A 173 10.60 -26.17 -8.07
N SER A 174 9.34 -25.73 -7.95
CA SER A 174 8.17 -26.50 -8.33
C SER A 174 8.11 -26.57 -9.85
N PHE A 175 8.07 -27.76 -10.43
CA PHE A 175 7.93 -27.95 -11.87
C PHE A 175 6.51 -28.43 -12.17
N ASP A 176 5.93 -27.99 -13.28
CA ASP A 176 4.72 -28.61 -13.77
C ASP A 176 4.99 -30.04 -14.28
N LYS A 177 3.92 -30.75 -14.66
CA LYS A 177 3.97 -32.15 -15.10
C LYS A 177 4.91 -32.38 -16.28
N ASP A 178 5.27 -31.30 -16.97
CA ASP A 178 6.06 -31.27 -18.21
C ASP A 178 7.47 -30.69 -17.96
N GLY A 179 7.85 -30.40 -16.70
CA GLY A 179 9.20 -29.94 -16.33
C GLY A 179 9.43 -28.43 -16.41
N ALA A 180 8.39 -27.59 -16.58
CA ALA A 180 8.54 -26.14 -16.56
C ALA A 180 8.35 -25.58 -15.14
N LYS A 181 9.24 -24.66 -14.73
CA LYS A 181 9.18 -24.06 -13.39
C LYS A 181 7.85 -23.30 -13.20
N LYS A 182 6.98 -23.79 -12.32
CA LYS A 182 5.73 -23.14 -11.92
C LYS A 182 6.05 -21.79 -11.27
N ARG A 183 5.26 -20.79 -11.62
CA ARG A 183 5.34 -19.47 -10.99
C ARG A 183 4.73 -19.56 -9.59
N LYS A 184 5.52 -19.27 -8.55
CA LYS A 184 5.00 -19.13 -7.19
C LYS A 184 4.13 -17.88 -7.12
N THR A 185 2.81 -18.08 -7.07
CA THR A 185 1.83 -17.01 -6.85
C THR A 185 1.38 -17.05 -5.40
N SER A 186 1.35 -15.89 -4.73
CA SER A 186 0.74 -15.83 -3.40
C SER A 186 -0.77 -15.80 -3.53
N LYS A 187 -1.47 -16.70 -2.84
CA LYS A 187 -2.94 -16.72 -2.77
C LYS A 187 -3.40 -16.30 -1.39
N ASN A 188 -4.51 -15.58 -1.31
CA ASN A 188 -5.19 -15.37 -0.04
C ASN A 188 -5.78 -16.71 0.42
N ILE A 189 -5.62 -17.05 1.70
CA ILE A 189 -6.18 -18.26 2.31
C ILE A 189 -7.18 -17.88 3.40
N GLU A 190 -8.24 -18.68 3.53
CA GLU A 190 -9.23 -18.52 4.61
C GLU A 190 -8.58 -18.86 5.96
N TYR A 191 -9.12 -18.30 7.03
CA TYR A 191 -8.76 -18.59 8.41
C TYR A 191 -9.99 -18.34 9.28
N GLU A 192 -10.04 -18.91 10.48
CA GLU A 192 -11.07 -18.62 11.48
C GLU A 192 -10.56 -17.58 12.47
N ASP A 193 -11.46 -16.79 13.06
CA ASP A 193 -11.06 -15.73 14.00
C ASP A 193 -10.41 -16.30 15.27
N ALA A 194 -10.74 -17.54 15.64
CA ALA A 194 -10.09 -18.27 16.71
C ALA A 194 -8.61 -18.60 16.43
N ASP A 195 -8.17 -18.53 15.17
CA ASP A 195 -6.77 -18.75 14.78
C ASP A 195 -5.90 -17.49 14.96
N LEU A 196 -6.51 -16.33 15.26
CA LEU A 196 -5.77 -15.09 15.43
C LEU A 196 -4.92 -15.13 16.71
N PRO A 197 -3.61 -14.82 16.63
CA PRO A 197 -2.78 -14.71 17.82
C PRO A 197 -3.17 -13.49 18.67
N ALA A 198 -2.88 -13.54 19.97
CA ALA A 198 -3.29 -12.51 20.93
C ALA A 198 -2.83 -11.07 20.58
N PHE A 199 -1.70 -10.90 19.89
CA PHE A 199 -1.25 -9.57 19.46
C PHE A 199 -2.08 -8.96 18.32
N LEU A 200 -3.02 -9.71 17.75
CA LEU A 200 -4.02 -9.26 16.77
C LEU A 200 -5.42 -9.14 17.36
N ASP A 201 -5.56 -9.29 18.67
CA ASP A 201 -6.84 -9.03 19.33
C ASP A 201 -7.25 -7.56 19.14
N GLY A 202 -8.50 -7.32 18.74
CA GLY A 202 -9.01 -5.98 18.39
C GLY A 202 -8.40 -5.32 17.13
N ALA A 203 -7.48 -6.00 16.41
CA ALA A 203 -6.74 -5.38 15.31
C ALA A 203 -7.64 -5.02 14.11
N ARG A 204 -8.82 -5.63 13.96
CA ARG A 204 -9.76 -5.26 12.88
C ARG A 204 -10.43 -3.94 13.17
N GLU A 205 -10.93 -3.76 14.38
CA GLU A 205 -11.59 -2.54 14.85
C GLU A 205 -10.59 -1.38 14.79
N GLU A 206 -9.37 -1.60 15.26
CA GLU A 206 -8.30 -0.61 15.20
C GLU A 206 -7.95 -0.22 13.75
N LEU A 207 -7.83 -1.20 12.85
CA LEU A 207 -7.48 -0.95 11.45
C LEU A 207 -8.63 -0.27 10.69
N ARG A 208 -9.89 -0.56 11.04
CA ARG A 208 -11.06 0.19 10.54
C ARG A 208 -11.02 1.63 11.02
N ALA A 209 -10.82 1.86 12.32
CA ALA A 209 -10.69 3.22 12.87
C ALA A 209 -9.53 3.99 12.24
N TYR A 210 -8.40 3.32 11.95
CA TYR A 210 -7.29 3.93 11.23
C TYR A 210 -7.67 4.33 9.80
N ASN A 211 -8.37 3.46 9.07
CA ASN A 211 -8.87 3.78 7.72
C ASN A 211 -9.87 4.94 7.75
N ASP A 212 -10.78 4.95 8.72
CA ASP A 212 -11.77 6.03 8.87
C ASP A 212 -11.09 7.37 9.15
N LEU A 213 -10.08 7.38 10.04
CA LEU A 213 -9.27 8.56 10.33
C LEU A 213 -8.56 9.10 9.09
N LEU A 214 -7.96 8.21 8.29
CA LEU A 214 -7.31 8.58 7.03
C LEU A 214 -8.30 9.14 6.02
N ASN A 215 -9.50 8.55 5.92
CA ASN A 215 -10.54 8.98 4.98
C ASN A 215 -11.22 10.30 5.38
N GLN A 216 -11.02 10.77 6.60
CA GLN A 216 -11.41 12.11 7.06
C GLN A 216 -10.35 13.18 6.79
N CYS A 217 -9.17 12.80 6.29
CA CYS A 217 -8.07 13.70 6.02
C CYS A 217 -7.90 13.98 4.54
N HIS A 218 -7.55 15.23 4.20
CA HIS A 218 -7.04 15.57 2.87
C HIS A 218 -5.58 15.18 2.79
N ILE A 219 -5.27 14.11 2.05
CA ILE A 219 -3.90 13.60 1.89
C ILE A 219 -3.55 13.75 0.41
N ASP A 220 -2.64 14.66 0.08
CA ASP A 220 -2.34 15.03 -1.32
C ASP A 220 -0.87 15.49 -1.42
N ILE A 221 -0.36 15.64 -2.65
CA ILE A 221 0.99 16.11 -2.95
C ILE A 221 0.89 17.53 -3.50
N ALA A 222 1.39 18.48 -2.72
CA ALA A 222 1.20 19.90 -2.97
C ALA A 222 1.89 20.44 -4.23
N SER A 223 2.88 19.69 -4.76
CA SER A 223 3.65 20.01 -5.96
C SER A 223 3.01 19.55 -7.27
N LEU A 224 1.90 18.82 -7.22
CA LEU A 224 1.32 18.24 -8.42
C LEU A 224 0.13 19.05 -8.92
N ASP A 225 0.13 19.36 -10.22
CA ASP A 225 -1.05 19.90 -10.89
C ASP A 225 -2.08 18.78 -11.10
N GLU A 226 -1.67 17.67 -11.68
CA GLU A 226 -2.49 16.46 -11.79
C GLU A 226 -2.41 15.62 -10.50
N PRO A 227 -3.53 15.13 -9.94
CA PRO A 227 -3.51 14.31 -8.73
C PRO A 227 -3.04 12.87 -9.02
N MET A 228 -1.90 12.73 -9.69
CA MET A 228 -1.27 11.45 -10.00
C MET A 228 0.25 11.60 -10.16
N PHE A 229 0.99 10.51 -9.99
CA PHE A 229 2.40 10.41 -10.40
C PHE A 229 2.68 9.08 -11.10
N GLU A 230 3.69 9.06 -11.95
CA GLU A 230 4.15 7.83 -12.61
C GLU A 230 5.12 7.06 -11.72
N GLN A 231 4.95 5.73 -11.68
CA GLN A 231 5.86 4.81 -11.02
C GLN A 231 6.41 3.81 -12.03
N THR A 232 7.74 3.75 -12.16
CA THR A 232 8.43 2.77 -12.98
C THR A 232 8.98 1.63 -12.10
N ASP A 233 8.69 0.38 -12.44
CA ASP A 233 9.26 -0.80 -11.76
C ASP A 233 10.68 -1.13 -12.24
N ASP A 234 11.36 -2.07 -11.56
CA ASP A 234 12.71 -2.53 -11.90
C ASP A 234 12.82 -3.13 -13.33
N GLN A 235 11.68 -3.44 -13.96
CA GLN A 235 11.60 -3.98 -15.31
C GLN A 235 11.30 -2.89 -16.35
N GLY A 236 11.34 -1.61 -15.95
CA GLY A 236 11.09 -0.46 -16.82
C GLY A 236 9.61 -0.24 -17.13
N ARG A 237 8.68 -0.89 -16.41
CA ARG A 237 7.25 -0.73 -16.66
C ARG A 237 6.72 0.43 -15.86
N THR A 238 6.10 1.37 -16.54
CA THR A 238 5.50 2.55 -15.94
C THR A 238 4.00 2.34 -15.69
N LYS A 239 3.52 2.76 -14.53
CA LYS A 239 2.10 2.83 -14.17
C LYS A 239 1.78 4.17 -13.51
N SER A 240 0.60 4.70 -13.80
CA SER A 240 0.05 5.88 -13.14
C SER A 240 -0.50 5.50 -11.75
N VAL A 241 -0.17 6.28 -10.73
CA VAL A 241 -0.71 6.16 -9.38
C VAL A 241 -1.49 7.43 -9.05
N HIS A 242 -2.79 7.30 -8.82
CA HIS A 242 -3.69 8.41 -8.55
C HIS A 242 -3.84 8.67 -7.04
N LEU A 243 -4.01 9.94 -6.68
CA LEU A 243 -4.14 10.44 -5.32
C LEU A 243 -5.62 10.55 -4.94
N HIS A 244 -6.30 9.42 -4.88
CA HIS A 244 -7.71 9.36 -4.48
C HIS A 244 -7.91 9.94 -3.07
N GLN A 245 -9.04 10.60 -2.85
CA GLN A 245 -9.44 11.12 -1.53
C GLN A 245 -10.58 10.26 -0.96
N GLY A 246 -10.69 10.17 0.37
CA GLY A 246 -11.81 9.49 1.04
C GLY A 246 -11.94 7.97 0.80
N ARG A 247 -11.00 7.37 0.06
CA ARG A 247 -11.01 5.95 -0.36
C ARG A 247 -9.67 5.27 -0.10
N HIS A 248 -9.04 5.60 1.03
CA HIS A 248 -7.87 4.91 1.55
C HIS A 248 -8.29 3.61 2.23
N LEU A 249 -7.58 2.53 1.92
CA LEU A 249 -7.74 1.24 2.58
C LEU A 249 -6.39 0.62 2.87
N ILE A 250 -5.98 0.75 4.11
CA ILE A 250 -4.84 0.06 4.69
C ILE A 250 -5.29 -1.29 5.22
N ARG A 251 -4.51 -2.32 4.88
CA ARG A 251 -4.68 -3.71 5.30
C ARG A 251 -3.40 -4.24 5.90
N ARG A 252 -3.49 -5.15 6.86
CA ARG A 252 -2.34 -5.94 7.31
C ARG A 252 -2.24 -7.20 6.47
N ILE A 253 -1.08 -7.42 5.85
CA ILE A 253 -0.87 -8.56 4.95
C ILE A 253 0.17 -9.50 5.56
N PHE A 254 -0.30 -10.67 5.98
CA PHE A 254 0.50 -11.79 6.47
C PHE A 254 0.85 -12.73 5.31
N SER A 255 1.93 -13.48 5.46
CA SER A 255 2.52 -14.29 4.40
C SER A 255 2.90 -15.69 4.89
N ARG A 256 3.16 -16.62 3.97
CA ARG A 256 3.56 -18.01 4.28
C ARG A 256 2.55 -18.75 5.18
N GLY A 257 1.26 -18.41 5.05
CA GLY A 257 0.19 -19.03 5.84
C GLY A 257 0.31 -18.81 7.34
N SER A 258 1.11 -17.84 7.80
CA SER A 258 1.37 -17.59 9.22
C SER A 258 1.21 -16.12 9.59
N PHE A 259 0.54 -15.86 10.72
CA PHE A 259 0.42 -14.52 11.31
C PHE A 259 1.73 -13.99 11.90
N HIS A 260 2.76 -14.84 12.03
CA HIS A 260 4.11 -14.44 12.47
C HIS A 260 5.07 -14.14 11.30
N CYS A 261 4.54 -14.04 10.08
CA CYS A 261 5.30 -13.80 8.86
C CYS A 261 4.74 -12.59 8.11
N ASN A 262 5.57 -11.56 7.92
CA ASN A 262 5.12 -10.24 7.44
C ASN A 262 4.07 -9.66 8.41
N GLY A 263 2.97 -9.08 7.94
CA GLY A 263 1.99 -8.39 8.79
C GLY A 263 2.05 -6.88 8.68
N ARG A 264 2.92 -6.35 7.81
CA ARG A 264 3.02 -4.92 7.50
C ARG A 264 1.70 -4.36 6.96
N PHE A 265 1.57 -3.06 7.10
CA PHE A 265 0.45 -2.26 6.62
C PHE A 265 0.62 -1.92 5.14
N TYR A 266 -0.39 -2.16 4.32
CA TYR A 266 -0.38 -1.94 2.87
C TYR A 266 -1.66 -1.30 2.37
N GLY A 267 -1.54 -0.39 1.40
CA GLY A 267 -2.68 0.07 0.58
C GLY A 267 -2.72 1.57 0.30
N GLY A 268 -1.98 2.37 1.07
CA GLY A 268 -1.87 3.81 0.84
C GLY A 268 -1.02 4.10 -0.39
N TRP A 269 -1.48 5.01 -1.26
CA TRP A 269 -0.74 5.39 -2.47
C TRP A 269 0.65 5.98 -2.11
N TRP A 270 0.78 6.62 -0.94
CA TRP A 270 2.02 7.22 -0.46
C TRP A 270 3.16 6.21 -0.27
N GLN A 271 2.84 4.93 -0.06
CA GLN A 271 3.83 3.85 0.05
C GLN A 271 4.59 3.63 -1.27
N ASN A 272 3.94 3.93 -2.40
CA ASN A 272 4.51 3.84 -3.73
C ASN A 272 5.02 5.19 -4.26
N CYS A 273 4.87 6.26 -3.48
CA CYS A 273 5.26 7.61 -3.88
C CYS A 273 6.80 7.73 -3.93
N PRO A 274 7.39 8.13 -5.08
CA PRO A 274 8.81 8.40 -5.19
C PRO A 274 9.29 9.45 -4.19
N LYS A 275 10.52 9.30 -3.69
CA LYS A 275 11.07 10.17 -2.64
C LYS A 275 10.99 11.67 -2.99
N HIS A 276 11.20 12.04 -4.25
CA HIS A 276 11.17 13.44 -4.68
C HIS A 276 9.77 14.06 -4.63
N TYR A 277 8.70 13.26 -4.77
CA TYR A 277 7.33 13.70 -4.57
C TYR A 277 6.88 13.56 -3.12
N ARG A 278 7.32 12.52 -2.42
CA ARG A 278 6.90 12.20 -1.05
C ARG A 278 7.15 13.34 -0.07
N LYS A 279 8.24 14.09 -0.23
CA LYS A 279 8.53 15.30 0.58
C LYS A 279 7.48 16.41 0.42
N TYR A 280 6.66 16.39 -0.62
CA TYR A 280 5.58 17.36 -0.85
C TYR A 280 4.20 16.85 -0.41
N ILE A 281 4.13 15.68 0.24
CA ILE A 281 2.89 15.21 0.86
C ILE A 281 2.42 16.22 1.91
N ARG A 282 1.13 16.51 1.91
CA ARG A 282 0.43 17.31 2.91
C ARG A 282 -0.69 16.49 3.52
N ILE A 283 -0.91 16.68 4.81
CA ILE A 283 -2.07 16.15 5.52
C ILE A 283 -2.84 17.36 6.02
N ASN A 284 -4.08 17.53 5.56
CA ASN A 284 -4.91 18.71 5.87
C ASN A 284 -4.18 20.03 5.61
N ARG A 285 -3.46 20.10 4.47
CA ARG A 285 -2.61 21.22 4.05
C ARG A 285 -1.40 21.50 4.93
N GLN A 286 -1.17 20.74 6.00
CA GLN A 286 0.01 20.89 6.84
C GLN A 286 1.24 20.24 6.19
N PRO A 287 2.42 20.88 6.24
CA PRO A 287 3.67 20.25 5.83
C PRO A 287 3.94 19.01 6.68
N THR A 288 4.61 18.03 6.07
CA THR A 288 4.90 16.73 6.71
C THR A 288 6.39 16.42 6.75
N VAL A 289 6.76 15.56 7.68
CA VAL A 289 8.09 14.97 7.87
C VAL A 289 7.97 13.46 7.81
N GLU A 290 8.89 12.81 7.11
CA GLU A 290 9.08 11.35 7.18
C GLU A 290 10.17 11.03 8.21
N VAL A 291 9.82 10.23 9.22
CA VAL A 291 10.76 9.68 10.20
C VAL A 291 10.93 8.19 9.94
N ASP A 292 12.17 7.74 9.75
CA ASP A 292 12.56 6.39 9.31
C ASP A 292 13.44 5.72 10.36
N TYR A 293 13.15 4.46 10.70
CA TYR A 293 14.06 3.68 11.54
C TYR A 293 15.43 3.51 10.87
N SER A 294 16.49 3.63 11.66
CA SER A 294 17.86 3.47 11.19
C SER A 294 18.32 2.03 11.42
N ALA A 295 18.60 1.32 10.33
CA ALA A 295 19.12 -0.05 10.37
C ALA A 295 18.27 -1.05 11.18
N MET A 296 16.94 -0.94 11.06
CA MET A 296 15.97 -1.68 11.88
C MET A 296 16.25 -3.18 11.99
N HIS A 297 16.48 -3.89 10.87
CA HIS A 297 16.68 -5.35 10.89
C HIS A 297 17.95 -5.80 11.65
N PRO A 298 19.17 -5.27 11.37
CA PRO A 298 20.34 -5.55 12.20
C PRO A 298 20.15 -5.22 13.68
N LEU A 299 19.49 -4.11 14.01
CA LEU A 299 19.26 -3.72 15.40
C LEU A 299 18.30 -4.67 16.12
N ILE A 300 17.22 -5.11 15.47
CA ILE A 300 16.34 -6.15 16.02
C ILE A 300 17.13 -7.44 16.30
N LEU A 301 17.96 -7.88 15.34
CA LEU A 301 18.78 -9.09 15.50
C LEU A 301 19.81 -8.95 16.62
N ALA A 302 20.36 -7.76 16.83
CA ALA A 302 21.26 -7.49 17.94
C ALA A 302 20.52 -7.50 19.29
N ALA A 303 19.36 -6.86 19.37
CA ALA A 303 18.52 -6.83 20.57
C ALA A 303 18.09 -8.24 21.00
N GLU A 304 17.73 -9.11 20.07
CA GLU A 304 17.43 -10.53 20.35
C GLU A 304 18.62 -11.30 20.96
N LYS A 305 19.85 -10.83 20.73
CA LYS A 305 21.08 -11.38 21.33
C LYS A 305 21.51 -10.64 22.60
N GLY A 306 20.67 -9.75 23.13
CA GLY A 306 20.96 -8.93 24.31
C GLY A 306 22.01 -7.84 24.06
N LEU A 307 22.20 -7.44 22.80
CA LEU A 307 23.19 -6.43 22.41
C LEU A 307 22.51 -5.12 22.03
N ILE A 308 23.16 -4.01 22.39
CA ILE A 308 22.80 -2.66 21.95
C ILE A 308 23.92 -2.20 21.02
N LEU A 309 23.60 -1.97 19.74
CA LEU A 309 24.55 -1.41 18.79
C LEU A 309 24.40 0.11 18.77
N GLU A 310 25.41 0.80 19.30
CA GLU A 310 25.43 2.26 19.32
C GLU A 310 25.85 2.85 17.98
N ASP A 311 26.81 2.21 17.32
CA ASP A 311 27.30 2.66 16.01
C ASP A 311 26.45 2.11 14.86
N ASP A 312 26.64 2.72 13.68
CA ASP A 312 26.00 2.28 12.46
C ASP A 312 26.45 0.85 12.08
N PRO A 313 25.55 -0.15 12.05
CA PRO A 313 25.92 -1.55 11.82
C PRO A 313 26.41 -1.83 10.40
N TYR A 314 26.37 -0.83 9.50
CA TYR A 314 26.90 -0.95 8.15
C TYR A 314 28.31 -0.36 8.00
N VAL A 315 28.86 0.24 9.06
CA VAL A 315 30.24 0.73 9.10
C VAL A 315 31.14 -0.38 9.64
N LEU A 316 32.07 -0.85 8.81
CA LEU A 316 32.99 -1.91 9.18
C LEU A 316 34.16 -1.37 10.01
N ALA A 317 34.68 -2.21 10.92
CA ALA A 317 35.87 -1.89 11.70
C ALA A 317 37.14 -1.70 10.84
N GLN A 318 37.21 -2.36 9.69
CA GLN A 318 38.31 -2.27 8.73
C GLN A 318 37.77 -2.05 7.31
N PRO A 319 38.45 -1.24 6.47
CA PRO A 319 38.06 -1.07 5.08
C PRO A 319 38.29 -2.35 4.27
N ILE A 320 37.37 -2.68 3.36
CA ILE A 320 37.49 -3.87 2.48
C ILE A 320 38.54 -3.67 1.37
N SER A 321 38.84 -2.42 1.06
CA SER A 321 39.85 -1.98 0.09
C SER A 321 40.13 -0.49 0.28
N ASN A 322 41.36 -0.05 0.02
CA ASN A 322 41.74 1.38 0.00
C ASN A 322 41.15 2.14 -1.20
N GLU A 323 40.66 1.42 -2.21
CA GLU A 323 40.10 1.99 -3.45
C GLU A 323 38.60 2.33 -3.33
N VAL A 324 37.92 1.80 -2.30
CA VAL A 324 36.49 2.01 -2.10
C VAL A 324 36.30 3.06 -1.02
N SER A 325 35.62 4.16 -1.36
CA SER A 325 35.31 5.21 -0.38
C SER A 325 34.45 4.66 0.77
N HIS A 326 34.61 5.19 1.98
CA HIS A 326 33.81 4.76 3.14
C HIS A 326 32.29 4.85 2.89
N GLN A 327 31.83 5.87 2.15
CA GLN A 327 30.42 6.03 1.81
C GLN A 327 29.93 4.92 0.87
N LEU A 328 30.70 4.56 -0.15
CA LEU A 328 30.37 3.48 -1.06
C LEU A 328 30.43 2.13 -0.33
N GLN A 329 31.46 1.91 0.50
CA GLN A 329 31.58 0.71 1.32
C GLN A 329 30.34 0.52 2.20
N ARG A 330 29.91 1.55 2.93
CA ARG A 330 28.70 1.48 3.77
C ARG A 330 27.44 1.13 2.96
N LYS A 331 27.28 1.68 1.75
CA LYS A 331 26.16 1.33 0.86
C LYS A 331 26.21 -0.15 0.45
N LEU A 332 27.39 -0.64 0.05
CA LEU A 332 27.62 -2.03 -0.32
C LEU A 332 27.36 -2.98 0.85
N VAL A 333 27.83 -2.65 2.05
CA VAL A 333 27.58 -3.45 3.27
C VAL A 333 26.09 -3.48 3.58
N LYS A 334 25.38 -2.35 3.51
CA LYS A 334 23.92 -2.33 3.69
C LYS A 334 23.21 -3.23 2.68
N ALA A 335 23.55 -3.13 1.41
CA ALA A 335 23.00 -3.97 0.34
C ALA A 335 23.29 -5.47 0.56
N PHE A 336 24.52 -5.80 0.97
CA PHE A 336 24.92 -7.17 1.33
C PHE A 336 24.12 -7.68 2.54
N VAL A 337 24.12 -6.99 3.67
CA VAL A 337 23.47 -7.44 4.91
C VAL A 337 21.97 -7.66 4.70
N LEU A 338 21.27 -6.73 4.05
CA LEU A 338 19.84 -6.85 3.78
C LEU A 338 19.51 -8.01 2.82
N THR A 339 20.42 -8.36 1.90
CA THR A 339 20.23 -9.52 1.01
C THR A 339 20.59 -10.83 1.69
N ALA A 340 21.65 -10.85 2.50
CA ALA A 340 22.11 -12.00 3.24
C ALA A 340 21.11 -12.45 4.32
N ILE A 341 20.53 -11.53 5.10
CA ILE A 341 19.48 -11.81 6.10
C ILE A 341 18.24 -12.48 5.45
N ASN A 342 17.92 -12.10 4.21
CA ASN A 342 16.74 -12.57 3.49
C ASN A 342 16.96 -13.86 2.69
N ALA A 343 18.20 -14.32 2.55
CA ALA A 343 18.52 -15.53 1.80
C ALA A 343 18.61 -16.73 2.75
N ALA A 344 18.35 -17.93 2.25
CA ALA A 344 18.57 -19.18 2.99
C ALA A 344 20.01 -19.70 2.84
N HIS A 345 20.72 -19.29 1.78
CA HIS A 345 22.09 -19.73 1.48
C HIS A 345 22.92 -18.62 0.81
N PRO A 346 24.27 -18.65 0.91
CA PRO A 346 25.15 -17.64 0.32
C PRO A 346 24.97 -17.43 -1.19
N ASP A 347 24.82 -18.50 -1.97
CA ASP A 347 24.62 -18.40 -3.42
C ASP A 347 23.36 -17.63 -3.81
N GLN A 348 22.29 -17.81 -3.04
CA GLN A 348 21.03 -17.09 -3.24
C GLN A 348 21.22 -15.60 -2.92
N ALA A 349 21.91 -15.28 -1.83
CA ALA A 349 22.23 -13.91 -1.47
C ALA A 349 23.11 -13.23 -2.53
N TYR A 350 24.16 -13.90 -3.01
CA TYR A 350 25.05 -13.36 -4.04
C TYR A 350 24.30 -13.04 -5.34
N ARG A 351 23.45 -13.97 -5.81
CA ARG A 351 22.63 -13.76 -7.01
C ARG A 351 21.66 -12.59 -6.83
N ALA A 352 21.01 -12.48 -5.68
CA ALA A 352 20.08 -11.40 -5.37
C ALA A 352 20.80 -10.04 -5.25
N PHE A 353 21.93 -10.00 -4.55
CA PHE A 353 22.79 -8.83 -4.42
C PHE A 353 23.22 -8.30 -5.79
N ARG A 354 23.76 -9.17 -6.65
CA ARG A 354 24.16 -8.79 -8.01
C ARG A 354 22.98 -8.32 -8.84
N SER A 355 21.88 -9.08 -8.88
CA SER A 355 20.71 -8.74 -9.70
C SER A 355 20.07 -7.40 -9.32
N LYS A 356 20.06 -7.06 -8.02
CA LYS A 356 19.38 -5.86 -7.53
C LYS A 356 20.25 -4.60 -7.63
N PHE A 357 21.57 -4.76 -7.49
CA PHE A 357 22.47 -3.63 -7.28
C PHE A 357 23.52 -3.44 -8.38
N SER A 358 23.62 -4.33 -9.36
CA SER A 358 24.62 -4.21 -10.44
C SER A 358 24.50 -2.93 -11.26
N SER A 359 23.32 -2.34 -11.39
CA SER A 359 23.12 -1.05 -12.05
C SER A 359 23.23 0.15 -11.11
N GLU A 360 23.18 -0.07 -9.79
CA GLU A 360 23.24 1.01 -8.79
C GLU A 360 24.68 1.44 -8.51
N TYR A 361 25.61 0.50 -8.58
CA TYR A 361 27.02 0.74 -8.30
C TYR A 361 27.82 0.68 -9.61
N ASP A 362 28.64 1.70 -9.86
CA ASP A 362 29.63 1.72 -10.95
C ASP A 362 30.83 0.81 -10.60
N LEU A 363 30.54 -0.43 -10.22
CA LEU A 363 31.50 -1.41 -9.72
C LEU A 363 31.03 -2.83 -10.08
N SER A 364 31.98 -3.67 -10.49
CA SER A 364 31.72 -5.09 -10.69
C SER A 364 31.45 -5.78 -9.34
N LEU A 365 30.20 -6.17 -9.10
CA LEU A 365 29.76 -6.92 -7.92
C LEU A 365 30.20 -8.40 -7.99
N THR A 366 31.51 -8.61 -7.91
CA THR A 366 32.14 -9.93 -7.99
C THR A 366 31.89 -10.77 -6.73
N LEU A 367 32.08 -12.09 -6.84
CA LEU A 367 32.03 -12.99 -5.68
C LEU A 367 33.09 -12.62 -4.63
N ASN A 368 34.30 -12.26 -5.06
CA ASN A 368 35.36 -11.80 -4.16
C ASN A 368 34.96 -10.54 -3.35
N LEU A 369 34.27 -9.57 -3.98
CA LEU A 369 33.75 -8.42 -3.24
C LEU A 369 32.68 -8.85 -2.23
N PHE A 370 31.77 -9.75 -2.63
CA PHE A 370 30.74 -10.29 -1.76
C PHE A 370 31.34 -11.00 -0.54
N ASP A 371 32.38 -11.82 -0.73
CA ASP A 371 33.08 -12.52 0.35
C ASP A 371 33.80 -11.54 1.30
N LYS A 372 34.42 -10.48 0.77
CA LYS A 372 35.03 -9.41 1.59
C LYS A 372 33.99 -8.66 2.43
N LEU A 373 32.83 -8.36 1.86
CA LEU A 373 31.71 -7.73 2.59
C LEU A 373 31.20 -8.65 3.70
N HIS A 374 31.07 -9.95 3.41
CA HIS A 374 30.69 -10.96 4.39
C HIS A 374 31.69 -11.06 5.54
N GLN A 375 32.98 -11.24 5.23
CA GLN A 375 34.03 -11.34 6.24
C GLN A 375 34.10 -10.08 7.09
N GLY A 376 34.15 -8.90 6.46
CA GLY A 376 34.24 -7.63 7.18
C GLY A 376 33.04 -7.39 8.11
N PHE A 377 31.82 -7.77 7.70
CA PHE A 377 30.65 -7.66 8.56
C PHE A 377 30.71 -8.64 9.74
N VAL A 378 31.12 -9.89 9.53
CA VAL A 378 31.26 -10.89 10.61
C VAL A 378 32.36 -10.53 11.59
N GLU A 379 33.47 -9.94 11.12
CA GLU A 379 34.54 -9.45 12.01
C GLU A 379 34.09 -8.25 12.84
N THR A 380 33.28 -7.36 12.25
CA THR A 380 32.74 -6.18 12.95
C THR A 380 31.62 -6.56 13.92
N HIS A 381 30.76 -7.51 13.55
CA HIS A 381 29.62 -7.97 14.34
C HIS A 381 29.58 -9.50 14.48
N PRO A 382 30.53 -10.11 15.22
CA PRO A 382 30.63 -11.58 15.33
C PRO A 382 29.35 -12.23 15.83
N ALA A 383 28.65 -11.56 16.75
CA ALA A 383 27.38 -12.02 17.29
C ALA A 383 26.28 -12.12 16.22
N LEU A 384 26.33 -11.38 15.10
CA LEU A 384 25.30 -11.41 14.06
C LEU A 384 25.55 -12.44 12.95
N ARG A 385 26.65 -13.22 13.04
CA ARG A 385 27.03 -14.21 12.02
C ARG A 385 25.90 -15.17 11.65
N ASP A 386 25.28 -15.79 12.66
CA ASP A 386 24.24 -16.81 12.44
C ASP A 386 22.91 -16.22 11.96
N SER A 387 22.78 -14.89 11.95
CA SER A 387 21.62 -14.18 11.41
C SER A 387 21.71 -13.97 9.90
N LEU A 388 22.88 -14.22 9.29
CA LEU A 388 23.06 -14.20 7.85
C LEU A 388 22.66 -15.55 7.25
N PHE A 389 22.13 -15.53 6.03
CA PHE A 389 21.77 -16.71 5.25
C PHE A 389 20.78 -17.64 5.99
N SER A 390 19.83 -17.07 6.72
CA SER A 390 18.84 -17.83 7.51
C SER A 390 17.37 -17.46 7.22
N ASP A 391 17.09 -16.82 6.08
CA ASP A 391 15.73 -16.45 5.62
C ASP A 391 14.89 -15.71 6.69
N GLN A 392 15.54 -14.87 7.48
CA GLN A 392 14.93 -14.17 8.62
C GLN A 392 14.07 -12.98 8.20
N GLY A 393 14.19 -12.53 6.96
CA GLY A 393 13.53 -11.33 6.44
C GLY A 393 12.05 -11.23 6.76
N ILE A 394 11.29 -12.28 6.45
CA ILE A 394 9.83 -12.27 6.65
C ILE A 394 9.46 -12.31 8.14
N ARG A 395 10.27 -12.94 9.00
CA ARG A 395 10.10 -12.92 10.46
C ARG A 395 10.38 -11.52 11.01
N LEU A 396 11.46 -10.88 10.56
CA LEU A 396 11.80 -9.50 10.94
C LEU A 396 10.71 -8.52 10.49
N MET A 397 10.10 -8.74 9.32
CA MET A 397 8.90 -8.02 8.86
C MET A 397 7.66 -8.23 9.73
N SER A 398 7.64 -9.27 10.58
CA SER A 398 6.57 -9.43 11.55
C SER A 398 6.83 -8.58 12.79
N ILE A 399 8.06 -8.57 13.27
CA ILE A 399 8.48 -7.74 14.41
C ILE A 399 8.32 -6.26 14.06
N ASP A 400 8.76 -5.82 12.87
CA ASP A 400 8.58 -4.43 12.44
C ASP A 400 7.10 -4.02 12.38
N SER A 401 6.23 -4.93 11.95
CA SER A 401 4.80 -4.65 11.82
C SER A 401 4.11 -4.53 13.17
N GLN A 402 4.61 -5.23 14.19
CA GLN A 402 4.10 -5.12 15.56
C GLN A 402 4.51 -3.79 16.19
N ILE A 403 5.74 -3.34 15.93
CA ILE A 403 6.19 -1.99 16.32
C ILE A 403 5.32 -0.93 15.62
N ALA A 404 5.13 -1.06 14.30
CA ALA A 404 4.28 -0.15 13.54
C ALA A 404 2.83 -0.14 14.02
N SER A 405 2.29 -1.30 14.41
CA SER A 405 0.94 -1.41 14.97
C SER A 405 0.81 -0.53 16.20
N ARG A 406 1.72 -0.63 17.19
CA ARG A 406 1.65 0.18 18.41
C ARG A 406 1.72 1.69 18.15
N ILE A 407 2.51 2.11 17.17
CA ILE A 407 2.60 3.52 16.78
C ILE A 407 1.26 3.97 16.17
N ILE A 408 0.70 3.18 15.25
CA ILE A 408 -0.59 3.49 14.63
C ILE A 408 -1.70 3.51 15.69
N SER A 409 -1.73 2.55 16.63
CA SER A 409 -2.71 2.53 17.73
C SER A 409 -2.70 3.83 18.52
N TYR A 410 -1.50 4.31 18.89
CA TYR A 410 -1.35 5.57 19.63
C TYR A 410 -1.93 6.76 18.85
N TYR A 411 -1.64 6.85 17.56
CA TYR A 411 -2.15 7.92 16.71
C TYR A 411 -3.66 7.86 16.49
N VAL A 412 -4.22 6.67 16.31
CA VAL A 412 -5.67 6.44 16.22
C VAL A 412 -6.36 6.87 17.51
N MET A 413 -5.81 6.48 18.68
CA MET A 413 -6.33 6.90 19.98
C MET A 413 -6.28 8.42 20.19
N CYS A 414 -5.24 9.09 19.67
CA CYS A 414 -5.13 10.54 19.70
C CYS A 414 -5.97 11.25 18.63
N ALA A 415 -6.68 10.52 17.76
CA ALA A 415 -7.36 11.06 16.58
C ALA A 415 -6.45 11.92 15.70
N LYS A 416 -5.16 11.53 15.58
CA LYS A 416 -4.16 12.22 14.76
C LYS A 416 -3.77 11.38 13.55
N PRO A 417 -3.77 11.96 12.34
CA PRO A 417 -3.38 11.20 11.15
C PRO A 417 -1.89 10.90 11.11
N ILE A 418 -1.55 9.69 10.70
CA ILE A 418 -0.20 9.21 10.45
C ILE A 418 -0.21 8.37 9.18
N LEU A 419 0.81 8.48 8.32
CA LEU A 419 0.94 7.63 7.15
C LEU A 419 2.08 6.65 7.35
N SER A 420 1.79 5.35 7.37
CA SER A 420 2.82 4.30 7.46
C SER A 420 3.42 3.95 6.10
N VAL A 421 4.75 3.93 6.01
CA VAL A 421 5.54 3.50 4.85
C VAL A 421 6.56 2.44 5.31
N HIS A 422 6.13 1.18 5.42
CA HIS A 422 6.95 0.11 5.99
C HIS A 422 7.49 0.46 7.39
N ASP A 423 8.80 0.72 7.51
CA ASP A 423 9.53 1.10 8.73
C ASP A 423 9.70 2.62 8.91
N SER A 424 9.06 3.43 8.06
CA SER A 424 8.96 4.89 8.23
C SER A 424 7.52 5.37 8.39
N PHE A 425 7.37 6.58 8.94
CA PHE A 425 6.09 7.22 9.19
C PHE A 425 6.12 8.68 8.77
N ILE A 426 5.02 9.15 8.18
CA ILE A 426 4.84 10.53 7.75
C ILE A 426 3.78 11.19 8.63
N VAL A 427 4.15 12.28 9.30
CA VAL A 427 3.26 13.05 10.19
C VAL A 427 3.36 14.54 9.89
N PRO A 428 2.37 15.37 10.28
CA PRO A 428 2.52 16.82 10.27
C PRO A 428 3.75 17.26 11.08
N VAL A 429 4.42 18.33 10.63
CA VAL A 429 5.64 18.86 11.28
C VAL A 429 5.47 19.07 12.79
N GLY A 430 4.31 19.58 13.21
CA GLY A 430 4.02 19.84 14.62
C GLY A 430 3.90 18.60 15.51
N ASP A 431 4.00 17.40 14.94
CA ASP A 431 3.82 16.14 15.67
C ASP A 431 5.06 15.23 15.66
N VAL A 432 6.19 15.73 15.15
CA VAL A 432 7.44 14.96 15.05
C VAL A 432 7.94 14.45 16.39
N GLU A 433 7.93 15.28 17.44
CA GLU A 433 8.39 14.86 18.78
C GLU A 433 7.49 13.75 19.37
N ASN A 434 6.18 13.82 19.12
CA ASN A 434 5.24 12.77 19.53
C ASN A 434 5.49 11.47 18.75
N LEU A 435 5.81 11.56 17.46
CA LEU A 435 6.17 10.40 16.64
C LEU A 435 7.44 9.73 17.15
N GLU A 436 8.48 10.52 17.45
CA GLU A 436 9.75 10.01 17.97
C GLU A 436 9.57 9.30 19.31
N PHE A 437 8.81 9.91 20.23
CA PHE A 437 8.44 9.28 21.49
C PHE A 437 7.67 7.97 21.27
N ALA A 438 6.69 7.97 20.36
CA ALA A 438 5.91 6.77 20.04
C ALA A 438 6.78 5.67 19.41
N MET A 439 7.72 6.01 18.53
CA MET A 439 8.66 5.08 17.91
C MET A 439 9.61 4.47 18.95
N GLU A 440 10.17 5.29 19.84
CA GLU A 440 11.01 4.83 20.94
C GLU A 440 10.25 3.84 21.84
N LYS A 441 9.07 4.22 22.32
CA LYS A 441 8.26 3.37 23.22
C LYS A 441 7.71 2.12 22.54
N ALA A 442 7.36 2.19 21.26
CA ALA A 442 6.88 1.04 20.52
C ALA A 442 7.98 0.00 20.31
N SER A 443 9.19 0.43 19.94
CA SER A 443 10.33 -0.47 19.78
C SER A 443 10.79 -1.05 21.12
N GLU A 444 10.97 -0.23 22.14
CA GLU A 444 11.28 -0.68 23.50
C GLU A 444 10.24 -1.70 24.00
N GLY A 445 8.95 -1.45 23.78
CA GLY A 445 7.90 -2.35 24.24
C GLY A 445 7.75 -3.67 23.46
N ILE A 446 8.36 -3.82 22.28
CA ILE A 446 8.32 -5.06 21.48
C ILE A 446 9.63 -5.83 21.56
N ILE A 447 10.77 -5.15 21.51
CA ILE A 447 12.11 -5.79 21.49
C ILE A 447 12.98 -5.43 22.70
N SER A 448 12.43 -4.78 23.72
CA SER A 448 13.13 -4.36 24.96
C SER A 448 14.28 -3.36 24.76
N VAL A 449 14.43 -2.80 23.55
CA VAL A 449 15.47 -1.82 23.21
C VAL A 449 14.86 -0.71 22.35
N PRO A 450 15.10 0.57 22.67
CA PRO A 450 14.69 1.67 21.80
C PRO A 450 15.51 1.67 20.51
N LEU A 451 14.83 1.71 19.37
CA LEU A 451 15.50 1.78 18.07
C LEU A 451 15.79 3.21 17.65
N LYS A 452 16.94 3.41 17.02
CA LYS A 452 17.35 4.70 16.45
C LYS A 452 16.54 5.02 15.18
N PHE A 453 16.29 6.30 14.94
CA PHE A 453 15.59 6.80 13.76
C PHE A 453 16.24 8.08 13.23
N LYS A 454 15.86 8.47 12.03
CA LYS A 454 16.33 9.68 11.34
C LYS A 454 15.15 10.37 10.64
N ARG A 455 15.26 11.67 10.44
CA ARG A 455 14.25 12.49 9.75
C ARG A 455 14.70 12.77 8.31
N ASP A 456 13.75 12.89 7.37
CA ASP A 456 14.04 13.32 6.00
C ASP A 456 14.24 14.84 5.87
N LYS A 457 13.72 15.60 6.84
CA LYS A 457 13.81 17.06 6.94
C LYS A 457 14.16 17.46 8.37
N LEU A 458 14.94 18.54 8.50
CA LEU A 458 15.25 19.18 9.77
C LEU A 458 14.35 20.41 9.93
N PHE A 459 13.24 20.25 10.66
CA PHE A 459 12.51 21.39 11.20
C PHE A 459 13.05 21.61 12.62
N THR A 460 13.99 22.54 12.76
CA THR A 460 14.55 22.94 14.05
C THR A 460 13.56 23.89 14.73
N SER A 461 13.34 23.78 16.05
CA SER A 461 12.56 24.80 16.76
C SER A 461 13.27 26.16 16.65
N LEU A 462 12.52 27.27 16.63
CA LEU A 462 13.11 28.62 16.56
C LEU A 462 14.17 28.86 17.65
N ASP A 463 13.95 28.25 18.82
CA ASP A 463 14.81 28.34 20.01
C ASP A 463 16.10 27.52 19.90
N GLN A 464 16.17 26.58 18.95
CA GLN A 464 17.34 25.76 18.65
C GLN A 464 18.14 26.30 17.44
N LEU A 465 17.73 27.42 16.85
CA LEU A 465 18.50 28.07 15.79
C LEU A 465 19.81 28.61 16.39
N PRO A 466 20.97 28.36 15.75
CA PRO A 466 22.19 29.06 16.15
C PRO A 466 21.92 30.56 16.03
N PRO A 467 22.32 31.40 17.00
CA PRO A 467 22.09 32.82 16.92
C PRO A 467 22.61 33.37 15.58
N GLN A 468 21.76 34.11 14.84
CA GLN A 468 22.07 34.58 13.47
C GLN A 468 23.42 35.31 13.36
N HIS A 469 23.87 35.92 14.46
CA HIS A 469 25.13 36.65 14.56
C HIS A 469 26.38 35.76 14.77
N LEU A 470 26.21 34.48 15.11
CA LEU A 470 27.31 33.53 15.33
C LEU A 470 27.63 32.72 14.07
N ASP A 471 26.63 32.29 13.31
CA ASP A 471 26.81 31.58 12.05
C ASP A 471 25.63 31.86 11.11
N ARG A 472 25.81 32.85 10.24
CA ARG A 472 24.79 33.30 9.30
C ARG A 472 24.41 32.22 8.27
N ASP A 473 25.36 31.38 7.86
CA ASP A 473 25.13 30.33 6.85
C ASP A 473 24.47 29.10 7.46
N ALA A 474 24.82 28.73 8.70
CA ALA A 474 24.06 27.72 9.45
C ALA A 474 22.66 28.20 9.80
N TYR A 475 22.49 29.48 10.18
CA TYR A 475 21.18 30.08 10.39
C TYR A 475 20.35 30.08 9.10
N HIS A 476 20.90 30.53 7.97
CA HIS A 476 20.18 30.50 6.69
C HIS A 476 19.82 29.08 6.25
N ARG A 477 20.72 28.10 6.37
CA ARG A 477 20.40 26.69 6.06
C ARG A 477 19.32 26.11 6.96
N ALA A 478 19.35 26.43 8.26
CA ALA A 478 18.32 26.00 9.21
C ALA A 478 16.99 26.74 9.00
N PHE A 479 17.02 28.00 8.58
CA PHE A 479 15.85 28.82 8.25
C PHE A 479 15.21 28.43 6.90
N GLU A 480 16.01 28.07 5.89
CA GLU A 480 15.55 27.46 4.63
C GLU A 480 14.94 26.07 4.85
N GLY A 481 15.39 25.34 5.88
CA GLY A 481 14.72 24.11 6.34
C GLY A 481 13.42 24.34 7.13
N PHE A 482 13.24 25.55 7.67
CA PHE A 482 12.08 25.97 8.47
C PHE A 482 10.93 26.50 7.61
N VAL A 483 11.23 27.28 6.58
CA VAL A 483 10.24 27.77 5.62
C VAL A 483 10.00 26.67 4.60
N ASP A 484 8.79 26.10 4.60
CA ASP A 484 8.26 25.40 3.42
C ASP A 484 8.18 26.44 2.29
N ASP A 485 9.32 26.76 1.66
CA ASP A 485 9.46 27.69 0.50
C ASP A 485 8.89 27.04 -0.76
N PHE A 486 7.71 26.47 -0.57
CA PHE A 486 7.01 25.61 -1.47
C PHE A 486 5.69 26.30 -1.79
N SER A 487 5.59 26.75 -3.04
CA SER A 487 4.34 27.29 -3.56
C SER A 487 3.41 26.14 -3.96
N TYR A 488 2.21 26.11 -3.37
CA TYR A 488 1.15 25.21 -3.77
C TYR A 488 0.81 25.39 -5.24
N SER A 489 0.74 24.29 -5.98
CA SER A 489 0.24 24.33 -7.35
C SER A 489 -1.20 24.89 -7.38
N PRO A 490 -1.59 25.66 -8.41
CA PRO A 490 -2.95 26.19 -8.52
C PRO A 490 -4.01 25.08 -8.44
N ALA A 491 -3.74 23.91 -9.06
CA ALA A 491 -4.67 22.79 -9.04
C ALA A 491 -4.77 22.14 -7.64
N TYR A 492 -3.67 22.03 -6.89
CA TYR A 492 -3.75 21.60 -5.49
C TYR A 492 -4.64 22.52 -4.67
N GLN A 493 -4.51 23.84 -4.85
CA GLN A 493 -5.36 24.80 -4.13
C GLN A 493 -6.84 24.66 -4.47
N GLN A 494 -7.15 24.25 -5.70
CA GLN A 494 -8.51 23.93 -6.10
C GLN A 494 -8.99 22.65 -5.42
N ARG A 495 -8.24 21.55 -5.49
CA ARG A 495 -8.59 20.27 -4.81
C ARG A 495 -8.82 20.45 -3.31
N TRP A 496 -7.96 21.22 -2.65
CA TRP A 496 -8.13 21.57 -1.23
C TRP A 496 -9.43 22.35 -0.96
N ARG A 497 -9.80 23.30 -1.83
CA ARG A 497 -11.06 24.04 -1.70
C ARG A 497 -12.27 23.14 -1.92
N GLU A 498 -12.22 22.27 -2.92
CA GLU A 498 -13.25 21.28 -3.20
C GLU A 498 -13.43 20.33 -2.01
N TRP A 499 -12.34 19.80 -1.46
CA TRP A 499 -12.37 18.95 -0.26
C TRP A 499 -13.06 19.65 0.92
N ASN A 500 -12.65 20.88 1.25
CA ASN A 500 -13.25 21.62 2.37
C ASN A 500 -14.73 21.94 2.14
N TYR A 501 -15.10 22.30 0.91
CA TYR A 501 -16.48 22.54 0.56
C TYR A 501 -17.33 21.29 0.83
N ARG A 502 -16.85 20.12 0.39
CA ARG A 502 -17.51 18.83 0.63
C ARG A 502 -17.63 18.52 2.12
N GLN A 503 -16.55 18.63 2.89
CA GLN A 503 -16.59 18.38 4.34
C GLN A 503 -17.54 19.34 5.09
N GLY A 504 -17.59 20.61 4.69
CA GLY A 504 -18.55 21.59 5.22
C GLY A 504 -20.00 21.22 4.93
N VAL A 505 -20.31 20.78 3.71
CA VAL A 505 -21.64 20.28 3.33
C VAL A 505 -22.02 19.04 4.15
N PHE A 506 -21.11 18.07 4.31
CA PHE A 506 -21.37 16.89 5.16
C PHE A 506 -21.61 17.24 6.64
N SER A 507 -20.86 18.20 7.20
CA SER A 507 -21.06 18.65 8.59
C SER A 507 -22.41 19.33 8.82
N SER A 508 -22.93 20.04 7.81
CA SER A 508 -24.24 20.69 7.86
C SER A 508 -25.41 19.70 7.65
N ILE A 509 -25.27 18.73 6.73
CA ILE A 509 -26.27 17.66 6.53
C ILE A 509 -26.33 16.73 7.75
N GLY A 510 -25.18 16.39 8.34
CA GLY A 510 -25.10 15.62 9.59
C GLY A 510 -25.76 16.33 10.77
N HIS A 511 -25.61 17.66 10.88
CA HIS A 511 -26.34 18.47 11.86
C HIS A 511 -27.85 18.46 11.61
N VAL A 512 -28.30 18.56 10.35
CA VAL A 512 -29.74 18.53 10.02
C VAL A 512 -30.35 17.15 10.29
N GLN A 513 -29.64 16.06 9.99
CA GLN A 513 -30.10 14.69 10.28
C GLN A 513 -30.09 14.39 11.79
N ALA A 514 -29.09 14.88 12.54
CA ALA A 514 -29.06 14.79 14.00
C ALA A 514 -30.18 15.61 14.65
N LEU A 515 -30.49 16.80 14.12
CA LEU A 515 -31.63 17.60 14.57
C LEU A 515 -32.97 16.93 14.25
N GLN A 516 -33.10 16.30 13.07
CA GLN A 516 -34.31 15.56 12.68
C GLN A 516 -34.50 14.26 13.49
N SER A 517 -33.43 13.58 13.89
CA SER A 517 -33.51 12.41 14.78
C SER A 517 -33.83 12.82 16.22
N MET A 518 -33.26 13.93 16.72
CA MET A 518 -33.64 14.51 18.02
C MET A 518 -35.08 15.02 18.08
N LEU A 519 -35.59 15.59 16.99
CA LEU A 519 -37.01 16.00 16.87
C LEU A 519 -37.98 14.81 16.80
N LYS A 520 -37.54 13.65 16.26
CA LYS A 520 -38.35 12.42 16.26
C LYS A 520 -38.41 11.72 17.62
N VAL A 521 -37.36 11.83 18.44
CA VAL A 521 -37.35 11.29 19.82
C VAL A 521 -38.16 12.15 20.79
N SER A 522 -38.41 13.41 20.45
CA SER A 522 -39.26 14.31 21.27
C SER A 522 -40.76 14.27 20.92
N LEU A 523 -41.17 13.42 19.96
CA LEU A 523 -42.54 13.29 19.46
C LEU A 523 -43.09 11.85 19.52
N VAL A 524 -42.47 10.98 20.31
CA VAL A 524 -42.98 9.68 20.75
C VAL A 524 -42.83 9.63 22.27
#